data_AF-A0A6N9YQ86-F1
#
_entry.id   AF-A0A6N9YQ86-F1
#
_cell.length_a   1.000
_cell.length_b   1.000
_cell.length_c   1.000
_cell.angle_alpha   90.00
_cell.angle_beta   90.00
_cell.angle_gamma   90.00
#
_symmetry.space_group_name_H-M   'P 1'
#
loop_
_entity.id
_entity.type
_entity.pdbx_description
1 polymer ?
#
loop_
_entity_poly.entity_id
_entity_poly.type
_entity_poly.pdbx_seq_one_letter_code
_entity_poly.pdbx_strand_id
1 'polypeptide(L)'
;MARGKKHSGGMTAAELMAELSQDEDYLRMKAAQEEQLQARAEVLRRAEQPIVDDLARAGVEVSSVWDLVNTSEPYPDALPILLDHLQRGGYPDRVMESLARALAVGPAAFAWDVFRDLYLRAEGRGEEEGLAVALAASATEEHFDALVDLLGVESKGNTRIHLLRAIKRVGGKRGREVLESLTSHPVFWQEARALTKSRR
;
A
#
# COMPACT_ATOMS: atom_id res chain seq x y z
N MET A 1 -21.00 18.28 -56.51
CA MET A 1 -20.01 17.64 -55.59
C MET A 1 -19.07 18.74 -55.13
N ALA A 2 -18.65 18.94 -53.88
CA ALA A 2 -18.54 18.06 -52.73
C ALA A 2 -18.77 18.87 -51.42
N ARG A 3 -19.42 18.24 -50.43
CA ARG A 3 -19.55 18.77 -49.05
C ARG A 3 -18.24 18.49 -48.29
N GLY A 4 -17.54 19.53 -47.88
CA GLY A 4 -16.41 19.42 -46.97
C GLY A 4 -16.87 19.02 -45.57
N LYS A 5 -16.35 17.91 -45.04
CA LYS A 5 -16.53 17.48 -43.64
C LYS A 5 -15.86 18.48 -42.70
N LYS A 6 -16.64 19.12 -41.81
CA LYS A 6 -16.12 19.82 -40.63
C LYS A 6 -15.64 18.77 -39.63
N HIS A 7 -14.34 18.75 -39.34
CA HIS A 7 -13.80 18.07 -38.18
C HIS A 7 -14.17 18.88 -36.93
N SER A 8 -14.89 18.26 -35.99
CA SER A 8 -15.09 18.77 -34.63
C SER A 8 -13.75 18.69 -33.89
N GLY A 9 -13.09 19.83 -33.65
CA GLY A 9 -11.84 19.88 -32.89
C GLY A 9 -12.09 19.45 -31.45
N GLY A 10 -11.32 18.47 -30.95
CA GLY A 10 -11.33 18.10 -29.55
C GLY A 10 -10.66 19.18 -28.70
N MET A 11 -11.29 19.52 -27.58
CA MET A 11 -10.76 20.47 -26.60
C MET A 11 -9.52 19.89 -25.92
N THR A 12 -8.49 20.70 -25.73
CA THR A 12 -7.28 20.29 -25.01
C THR A 12 -7.51 20.33 -23.49
N ALA A 13 -6.72 19.58 -22.71
CA ALA A 13 -6.78 19.62 -21.25
C ALA A 13 -6.52 21.03 -20.68
N ALA A 14 -5.69 21.83 -21.35
CA ALA A 14 -5.39 23.21 -20.94
C ALA A 14 -6.59 24.14 -21.19
N GLU A 15 -7.25 24.03 -22.35
CA GLU A 15 -8.47 24.78 -22.64
C GLU A 15 -9.60 24.39 -21.68
N LEU A 16 -9.74 23.09 -21.37
CA LEU A 16 -10.73 22.60 -20.40
C LEU A 16 -10.47 23.14 -19.00
N MET A 17 -9.22 23.15 -18.54
CA MET A 17 -8.87 23.72 -17.23
C MET A 17 -9.08 25.24 -17.18
N ALA A 18 -8.86 25.95 -18.30
CA ALA A 18 -9.14 27.39 -18.39
C ALA A 18 -10.64 27.69 -18.30
N GLU A 19 -11.49 26.92 -18.99
CA GLU A 19 -12.95 27.05 -18.91
C GLU A 19 -13.47 26.71 -17.50
N LEU A 20 -13.01 25.60 -16.92
CA LEU A 20 -13.36 25.21 -15.56
C LEU A 20 -12.91 26.25 -14.51
N SER A 21 -11.78 26.94 -14.73
CA SER A 21 -11.31 27.99 -13.82
C SER A 21 -12.19 29.26 -13.81
N GLN A 22 -13.11 29.40 -14.77
CA GLN A 22 -14.09 30.48 -14.83
C GLN A 22 -15.50 30.05 -14.41
N ASP A 23 -15.72 28.76 -14.18
CA ASP A 23 -16.99 28.20 -13.73
C ASP A 23 -17.09 28.27 -12.19
N GLU A 24 -18.01 29.11 -11.70
CA GLU A 24 -18.24 29.31 -10.26
C GLU A 24 -18.74 28.04 -9.54
N ASP A 25 -19.45 27.15 -10.22
CA ASP A 25 -19.89 25.87 -9.64
C ASP A 25 -18.70 24.92 -9.50
N TYR A 26 -17.83 24.86 -10.51
CA TYR A 26 -16.59 24.07 -10.44
C TYR A 26 -15.65 24.56 -9.32
N LEU A 27 -15.45 25.88 -9.22
CA LEU A 27 -14.61 26.46 -8.17
C LEU A 27 -15.17 26.19 -6.76
N ARG A 28 -16.50 26.30 -6.57
CA ARG A 28 -17.15 25.97 -5.30
C ARG A 28 -17.01 24.50 -4.94
N MET A 29 -17.22 23.60 -5.90
CA MET A 29 -17.03 22.16 -5.70
C MET A 29 -15.59 21.83 -5.33
N LYS A 30 -14.61 22.42 -6.04
CA LYS A 30 -13.18 22.24 -5.77
C LYS A 30 -12.80 22.74 -4.38
N ALA A 31 -13.26 23.93 -3.99
CA ALA A 31 -13.01 24.49 -2.66
C ALA A 31 -13.59 23.61 -1.55
N ALA A 32 -14.83 23.13 -1.70
CA ALA A 32 -15.45 22.23 -0.74
C ALA A 32 -14.72 20.88 -0.64
N GLN A 33 -14.23 20.35 -1.77
CA GLN A 33 -13.42 19.14 -1.79
C GLN A 33 -12.06 19.37 -1.10
N GLU A 34 -11.38 20.48 -1.38
CA GLU A 34 -10.12 20.85 -0.75
C GLU A 34 -10.28 21.02 0.77
N GLU A 35 -11.36 21.66 1.23
CA GLU A 35 -11.68 21.80 2.66
C GLU A 35 -11.88 20.43 3.32
N GLN A 36 -12.64 19.52 2.68
CA GLN A 36 -12.82 18.15 3.18
C GLN A 36 -11.50 17.37 3.25
N LEU A 37 -10.63 17.52 2.25
CA LEU A 37 -9.31 16.89 2.23
C LEU A 37 -8.42 17.44 3.33
N GLN A 38 -8.41 18.77 3.54
CA GLN A 38 -7.65 19.41 4.62
C GLN A 38 -8.13 18.98 6.00
N ALA A 39 -9.44 18.92 6.22
CA ALA A 39 -10.01 18.46 7.48
C ALA A 39 -9.62 17.00 7.79
N ARG A 40 -9.68 16.11 6.78
CA ARG A 40 -9.23 14.72 6.93
C ARG A 40 -7.73 14.63 7.20
N ALA A 41 -6.92 15.41 6.48
CA ALA A 41 -5.47 15.44 6.68
C ALA A 41 -5.11 15.88 8.10
N GLU A 42 -5.81 16.87 8.66
CA GLU A 42 -5.58 17.34 10.03
C GLU A 42 -5.90 16.27 11.07
N VAL A 43 -7.00 15.53 10.89
CA VAL A 43 -7.34 14.40 11.77
C VAL A 43 -6.24 13.33 11.74
N LEU A 44 -5.74 12.98 10.56
CA LEU A 44 -4.67 11.99 10.42
C LEU A 44 -3.35 12.48 11.03
N ARG A 45 -2.96 13.74 10.78
CA ARG A 45 -1.76 14.34 11.39
C ARG A 45 -1.79 14.28 12.91
N ARG A 46 -2.91 14.64 13.52
CA ARG A 46 -3.07 14.56 14.98
C ARG A 46 -2.96 13.14 15.51
N ALA A 47 -3.52 12.17 14.77
CA ALA A 47 -3.43 10.77 15.15
C ALA A 47 -2.02 10.20 15.00
N GLU A 48 -1.25 10.65 14.00
CA GLU A 48 0.14 10.25 13.77
C GLU A 48 1.14 10.88 14.76
N GLN A 49 0.77 11.99 15.41
CA GLN A 49 1.70 12.76 16.25
C GLN A 49 2.46 11.94 17.30
N PRO A 50 1.83 11.01 18.06
CA PRO A 50 2.57 10.21 19.02
C PRO A 50 3.67 9.34 18.37
N ILE A 51 3.46 8.90 17.14
CA ILE A 51 4.44 8.09 16.39
C ILE A 51 5.60 8.98 15.96
N VAL A 52 5.30 10.17 15.43
CA VAL A 52 6.30 11.15 15.00
C VAL A 52 7.16 11.60 16.18
N ASP A 53 6.55 11.87 17.34
CA ASP A 53 7.27 12.26 18.55
C ASP A 53 8.22 11.14 19.03
N ASP A 54 7.78 9.88 19.00
CA ASP A 54 8.57 8.73 19.41
C ASP A 54 9.75 8.50 18.44
N LEU A 55 9.54 8.70 17.12
CA LEU A 55 10.59 8.64 16.10
C LEU A 55 11.63 9.76 16.27
N ALA A 56 11.18 11.01 16.51
CA ALA A 56 12.07 12.15 16.72
C ALA A 56 12.94 11.95 17.97
N ARG A 57 12.40 11.37 19.06
CA ARG A 57 13.21 11.03 20.25
C ARG A 57 14.29 9.99 19.98
N ALA A 58 14.14 9.19 18.92
CA ALA A 58 15.14 8.25 18.45
C ALA A 58 16.06 8.83 17.36
N GLY A 59 15.95 10.13 17.05
CA GLY A 59 16.75 10.82 16.04
C GLY A 59 16.26 10.65 14.60
N VAL A 60 15.03 10.16 14.40
CA VAL A 60 14.41 10.00 13.08
C VAL A 60 13.42 11.13 12.85
N GLU A 61 13.87 12.16 12.15
CA GLU A 61 13.09 13.38 11.88
C GLU A 61 12.19 13.19 10.66
N VAL A 62 10.87 13.08 10.90
CA VAL A 62 9.85 12.97 9.85
C VAL A 62 8.63 13.84 10.19
N SER A 63 7.89 14.27 9.16
CA SER A 63 6.66 15.01 9.34
C SER A 63 5.41 14.12 9.35
N SER A 64 5.55 12.92 8.79
CA SER A 64 4.53 11.86 8.78
C SER A 64 5.23 10.50 8.67
N VAL A 65 4.55 9.45 9.14
CA VAL A 65 4.99 8.07 8.91
C VAL A 65 5.10 7.78 7.40
N TRP A 66 4.31 8.45 6.57
CA TRP A 66 4.36 8.32 5.12
C TRP A 66 5.69 8.77 4.49
N ASP A 67 6.47 9.61 5.19
CA ASP A 67 7.80 10.02 4.72
C ASP A 67 8.76 8.81 4.65
N LEU A 68 8.65 7.88 5.62
CA LEU A 68 9.43 6.64 5.65
C LEU A 68 9.05 5.64 4.55
N VAL A 69 7.83 5.74 4.02
CA VAL A 69 7.37 4.89 2.90
C VAL A 69 8.02 5.35 1.58
N ASN A 70 8.34 6.63 1.44
CA ASN A 70 8.87 7.23 0.21
C ASN A 70 10.40 7.41 0.23
N THR A 71 11.05 7.15 1.35
CA THR A 71 12.51 7.23 1.44
C THR A 71 13.18 5.93 1.01
N SER A 72 14.34 6.07 0.39
CA SER A 72 15.27 4.96 0.15
C SER A 72 16.30 4.81 1.26
N GLU A 73 16.41 5.80 2.15
CA GLU A 73 17.38 5.78 3.24
C GLU A 73 16.97 4.72 4.28
N PRO A 74 17.89 3.83 4.70
CA PRO A 74 17.58 2.87 5.75
C PRO A 74 17.32 3.55 7.10
N TYR A 75 16.29 3.08 7.82
CA TYR A 75 15.90 3.57 9.15
C TYR A 75 15.80 2.43 10.18
N PRO A 76 16.88 1.65 10.42
CA PRO A 76 16.82 0.48 11.29
C PRO A 76 16.37 0.81 12.71
N ASP A 77 16.75 1.98 13.25
CA ASP A 77 16.41 2.41 14.61
C ASP A 77 14.92 2.78 14.75
N ALA A 78 14.23 3.09 13.64
CA ALA A 78 12.79 3.33 13.64
C ALA A 78 11.97 2.03 13.70
N LEU A 79 12.51 0.89 13.24
CA LEU A 79 11.72 -0.34 13.08
C LEU A 79 11.11 -0.85 14.38
N PRO A 80 11.84 -0.92 15.51
CA PRO A 80 11.23 -1.32 16.79
C PRO A 80 10.13 -0.38 17.26
N ILE A 81 10.28 0.93 17.01
CA ILE A 81 9.31 1.96 17.41
C ILE A 81 8.03 1.83 16.58
N LEU A 82 8.17 1.75 15.26
CA LEU A 82 7.05 1.54 14.35
C LEU A 82 6.31 0.25 14.66
N LEU A 83 7.04 -0.84 14.96
CA LEU A 83 6.45 -2.12 15.32
C LEU A 83 5.62 -2.01 16.61
N ASP A 84 6.16 -1.36 17.63
CA ASP A 84 5.46 -1.16 18.89
C ASP A 84 4.16 -0.36 18.68
N HIS A 85 4.19 0.74 17.93
CA HIS A 85 2.96 1.48 17.57
C HIS A 85 1.96 0.63 16.78
N LEU A 86 2.42 -0.16 15.81
CA LEU A 86 1.58 -1.05 15.03
C LEU A 86 0.91 -2.12 15.92
N GLN A 87 1.63 -2.69 16.89
CA GLN A 87 1.09 -3.66 17.83
C GLN A 87 0.10 -3.05 18.82
N ARG A 88 0.36 -1.83 19.29
CA ARG A 88 -0.56 -1.08 20.17
C ARG A 88 -1.88 -0.80 19.46
N GLY A 89 -1.83 -0.48 18.17
CA GLY A 89 -3.00 -0.21 17.35
C GLY A 89 -3.83 1.00 17.83
N GLY A 90 -5.10 1.05 17.44
CA GLY A 90 -6.02 2.12 17.86
C GLY A 90 -5.93 3.42 17.05
N TYR A 91 -5.13 3.43 15.99
CA TYR A 91 -5.04 4.55 15.05
C TYR A 91 -6.11 4.44 13.96
N PRO A 92 -6.47 5.55 13.27
CA PRO A 92 -7.28 5.49 12.07
C PRO A 92 -6.68 4.53 11.04
N ASP A 93 -7.53 3.84 10.28
CA ASP A 93 -7.14 2.81 9.30
C ASP A 93 -6.00 3.26 8.35
N ARG A 94 -6.03 4.53 7.92
CA ARG A 94 -4.98 5.10 7.06
C ARG A 94 -3.62 5.22 7.75
N VAL A 95 -3.60 5.49 9.05
CA VAL A 95 -2.36 5.55 9.85
C VAL A 95 -1.81 4.13 10.09
N MET A 96 -2.71 3.17 10.34
CA MET A 96 -2.34 1.75 10.43
C MET A 96 -1.71 1.27 9.11
N GLU A 97 -2.27 1.67 7.97
CA GLU A 97 -1.67 1.41 6.65
C GLU A 97 -0.25 2.01 6.55
N SER A 98 -0.08 3.30 6.90
CA SER A 98 1.22 3.99 6.86
C SER A 98 2.27 3.28 7.70
N LEU A 99 1.93 2.90 8.95
CA LEU A 99 2.80 2.17 9.87
C LEU A 99 3.26 0.84 9.26
N ALA A 100 2.30 0.02 8.80
CA ALA A 100 2.63 -1.29 8.24
C ALA A 100 3.47 -1.17 6.96
N ARG A 101 3.18 -0.20 6.09
CA ARG A 101 3.99 0.05 4.88
C ARG A 101 5.40 0.56 5.20
N ALA A 102 5.57 1.40 6.22
CA ALA A 102 6.90 1.81 6.66
C ALA A 102 7.72 0.62 7.21
N LEU A 103 7.05 -0.40 7.74
CA LEU A 103 7.68 -1.66 8.15
C LEU A 103 7.89 -2.65 7.00
N ALA A 104 7.48 -2.33 5.77
CA ALA A 104 7.62 -3.20 4.61
C ALA A 104 9.02 -3.18 4.00
N VAL A 105 10.00 -3.54 4.82
CA VAL A 105 11.41 -3.60 4.47
C VAL A 105 12.03 -4.92 4.91
N GLY A 106 13.06 -5.38 4.19
CA GLY A 106 13.76 -6.63 4.49
C GLY A 106 14.27 -6.75 5.94
N PRO A 107 14.89 -5.70 6.52
CA PRO A 107 15.36 -5.73 7.91
C PRO A 107 14.25 -5.94 8.95
N ALA A 108 12.97 -5.73 8.61
CA ALA A 108 11.85 -5.99 9.50
C ALA A 108 11.44 -7.48 9.58
N ALA A 109 12.21 -8.39 8.97
CA ALA A 109 11.97 -9.84 9.01
C ALA A 109 11.83 -10.41 10.44
N PHE A 110 12.48 -9.80 11.44
CA PHE A 110 12.36 -10.20 12.85
C PHE A 110 10.92 -10.09 13.39
N ALA A 111 10.08 -9.29 12.76
CA ALA A 111 8.70 -9.03 13.16
C ALA A 111 7.67 -9.80 12.30
N TRP A 112 8.11 -10.73 11.46
CA TRP A 112 7.24 -11.36 10.46
C TRP A 112 6.03 -12.08 11.08
N ASP A 113 6.23 -12.82 12.17
CA ASP A 113 5.12 -13.48 12.89
C ASP A 113 4.13 -12.47 13.46
N VAL A 114 4.60 -11.31 13.95
CA VAL A 114 3.74 -10.23 14.43
C VAL A 114 2.89 -9.68 13.28
N PHE A 115 3.50 -9.44 12.11
CA PHE A 115 2.76 -9.00 10.93
C PHE A 115 1.71 -10.01 10.50
N ARG A 116 2.02 -11.31 10.56
CA ARG A 116 1.06 -12.37 10.21
C ARG A 116 -0.13 -12.34 11.17
N ASP A 117 0.13 -12.29 12.46
CA ASP A 117 -0.92 -12.34 13.47
C ASP A 117 -1.80 -11.09 13.43
N LEU A 118 -1.21 -9.91 13.15
CA LEU A 118 -1.98 -8.68 12.92
C LEU A 118 -2.76 -8.75 11.62
N TYR A 119 -2.18 -9.23 10.52
CA TYR A 119 -2.85 -9.35 9.23
C TYR A 119 -4.10 -10.21 9.32
N LEU A 120 -4.01 -11.34 10.03
CA LEU A 120 -5.14 -12.24 10.26
C LEU A 120 -6.27 -11.58 11.08
N ARG A 121 -5.92 -10.67 12.00
CA ARG A 121 -6.88 -9.94 12.86
C ARG A 121 -7.37 -8.61 12.29
N ALA A 122 -6.69 -8.05 11.29
CA ALA A 122 -7.02 -6.75 10.73
C ALA A 122 -8.47 -6.72 10.20
N GLU A 123 -9.19 -5.67 10.57
CA GLU A 123 -10.57 -5.40 10.11
C GLU A 123 -10.62 -4.17 9.20
N GLY A 124 -9.66 -3.26 9.34
CA GLY A 124 -9.48 -2.10 8.48
C GLY A 124 -8.86 -2.48 7.14
N ARG A 125 -9.37 -1.90 6.04
CA ARG A 125 -8.87 -2.21 4.69
C ARG A 125 -7.45 -1.70 4.48
N GLY A 126 -7.13 -0.51 4.99
CA GLY A 126 -5.80 0.08 4.92
C GLY A 126 -4.81 -0.70 5.77
N GLU A 127 -5.18 -1.05 7.00
CA GLU A 127 -4.39 -1.91 7.88
C GLU A 127 -4.08 -3.26 7.22
N GLU A 128 -5.10 -3.95 6.69
CA GLU A 128 -4.95 -5.23 6.02
C GLU A 128 -4.01 -5.13 4.80
N GLU A 129 -4.20 -4.13 3.97
CA GLU A 129 -3.36 -3.86 2.78
C GLU A 129 -1.90 -3.60 3.17
N GLY A 130 -1.68 -2.72 4.16
CA GLY A 130 -0.35 -2.38 4.65
C GLY A 130 0.38 -3.59 5.23
N LEU A 131 -0.31 -4.41 6.02
CA LEU A 131 0.24 -5.63 6.61
C LEU A 131 0.56 -6.71 5.57
N ALA A 132 -0.27 -6.87 4.53
CA ALA A 132 0.04 -7.76 3.41
C ALA A 132 1.34 -7.35 2.69
N VAL A 133 1.55 -6.04 2.52
CA VAL A 133 2.78 -5.48 1.93
C VAL A 133 3.98 -5.70 2.87
N ALA A 134 3.81 -5.49 4.17
CA ALA A 134 4.83 -5.75 5.18
C ALA A 134 5.30 -7.21 5.18
N LEU A 135 4.34 -8.15 5.20
CA LEU A 135 4.59 -9.59 5.09
C LEU A 135 5.36 -9.94 3.83
N ALA A 136 4.95 -9.40 2.69
CA ALA A 136 5.57 -9.70 1.40
C ALA A 136 7.02 -9.18 1.31
N ALA A 137 7.27 -7.97 1.81
CA ALA A 137 8.58 -7.32 1.73
C ALA A 137 9.60 -7.92 2.72
N SER A 138 9.16 -8.23 3.94
CA SER A 138 10.02 -8.78 5.00
C SER A 138 10.22 -10.29 4.93
N ALA A 139 9.49 -11.01 4.07
CA ALA A 139 9.61 -12.46 3.96
C ALA A 139 11.00 -12.93 3.52
N THR A 140 11.48 -14.00 4.17
CA THR A 140 12.68 -14.78 3.84
C THR A 140 12.26 -16.16 3.30
N GLU A 141 13.23 -17.02 2.95
CA GLU A 141 12.95 -18.39 2.49
C GLU A 141 12.25 -19.24 3.56
N GLU A 142 12.50 -18.97 4.84
CA GLU A 142 11.89 -19.65 5.99
C GLU A 142 10.37 -19.41 6.06
N HIS A 143 9.90 -18.28 5.54
CA HIS A 143 8.48 -17.90 5.55
C HIS A 143 7.71 -18.42 4.33
N PHE A 144 8.35 -19.18 3.43
CA PHE A 144 7.73 -19.60 2.18
C PHE A 144 6.41 -20.35 2.38
N ASP A 145 6.40 -21.38 3.23
CA ASP A 145 5.21 -22.22 3.42
C ASP A 145 4.07 -21.40 4.05
N ALA A 146 4.40 -20.56 5.03
CA ALA A 146 3.42 -19.69 5.68
C ALA A 146 2.83 -18.63 4.72
N LEU A 147 3.61 -18.11 3.76
CA LEU A 147 3.08 -17.25 2.70
C LEU A 147 2.10 -17.98 1.80
N VAL A 148 2.38 -19.24 1.47
CA VAL A 148 1.48 -20.08 0.66
C VAL A 148 0.19 -20.36 1.42
N ASP A 149 0.27 -20.67 2.72
CA ASP A 149 -0.91 -20.89 3.57
C ASP A 149 -1.81 -19.65 3.64
N LEU A 150 -1.23 -18.45 3.70
CA LEU A 150 -1.98 -17.19 3.70
C LEU A 150 -2.80 -16.97 2.41
N LEU A 151 -2.42 -17.58 1.28
CA LEU A 151 -3.24 -17.55 0.08
C LEU A 151 -4.58 -18.24 0.27
N GLY A 152 -4.69 -19.21 1.18
CA GLY A 152 -5.92 -19.92 1.49
C GLY A 152 -6.91 -19.13 2.38
N VAL A 153 -6.51 -17.99 2.93
CA VAL A 153 -7.33 -17.21 3.88
C VAL A 153 -8.34 -16.34 3.13
N GLU A 154 -9.44 -16.94 2.69
CA GLU A 154 -10.43 -16.28 1.83
C GLU A 154 -11.04 -15.00 2.41
N SER A 155 -11.15 -14.89 3.74
CA SER A 155 -11.65 -13.70 4.42
C SER A 155 -10.80 -12.45 4.16
N LYS A 156 -9.53 -12.61 3.76
CA LYS A 156 -8.62 -11.51 3.39
C LYS A 156 -8.72 -11.11 1.91
N GLY A 157 -9.72 -11.65 1.20
CA GLY A 157 -10.11 -11.15 -0.12
C GLY A 157 -8.94 -11.01 -1.10
N ASN A 158 -8.77 -9.82 -1.65
CA ASN A 158 -7.80 -9.54 -2.70
C ASN A 158 -6.43 -9.08 -2.17
N THR A 159 -6.28 -8.71 -0.89
CA THR A 159 -5.00 -8.21 -0.34
C THR A 159 -3.92 -9.29 -0.38
N ARG A 160 -4.33 -10.56 -0.35
CA ARG A 160 -3.48 -11.74 -0.60
C ARG A 160 -2.67 -11.66 -1.91
N ILE A 161 -3.09 -10.84 -2.88
CA ILE A 161 -2.37 -10.67 -4.16
C ILE A 161 -0.94 -10.16 -3.95
N HIS A 162 -0.68 -9.39 -2.88
CA HIS A 162 0.66 -8.86 -2.57
C HIS A 162 1.68 -9.97 -2.25
N LEU A 163 1.20 -11.13 -1.78
CA LEU A 163 2.04 -12.25 -1.37
C LEU A 163 2.68 -12.97 -2.56
N LEU A 164 2.08 -12.92 -3.75
CA LEU A 164 2.51 -13.69 -4.93
C LEU A 164 3.95 -13.36 -5.34
N ARG A 165 4.32 -12.08 -5.30
CA ARG A 165 5.69 -11.66 -5.64
C ARG A 165 6.69 -12.15 -4.61
N ALA A 166 6.34 -12.14 -3.33
CA ALA A 166 7.16 -12.70 -2.26
C ALA A 166 7.34 -14.21 -2.43
N ILE A 167 6.25 -14.95 -2.66
CA ILE A 167 6.25 -16.40 -2.93
C ILE A 167 7.20 -16.74 -4.09
N LYS A 168 7.16 -15.97 -5.19
CA LYS A 168 8.10 -16.14 -6.31
C LYS A 168 9.54 -15.88 -5.89
N ARG A 169 9.78 -14.77 -5.18
CA ARG A 169 11.10 -14.31 -4.76
C ARG A 169 11.78 -15.34 -3.88
N VAL A 170 11.13 -15.73 -2.78
CA VAL A 170 11.71 -16.59 -1.73
C VAL A 170 11.56 -18.09 -2.01
N GLY A 171 10.59 -18.50 -2.83
CA GLY A 171 10.30 -19.93 -3.07
C GLY A 171 11.04 -20.57 -4.23
N GLY A 172 11.74 -19.80 -5.07
CA GLY A 172 12.42 -20.31 -6.26
C GLY A 172 11.56 -21.21 -7.15
N LYS A 173 11.98 -22.46 -7.36
CA LYS A 173 11.23 -23.43 -8.18
C LYS A 173 9.84 -23.70 -7.60
N ARG A 174 9.74 -23.90 -6.27
CA ARG A 174 8.47 -24.11 -5.56
C ARG A 174 7.55 -22.90 -5.71
N GLY A 175 8.09 -21.70 -5.55
CA GLY A 175 7.34 -20.46 -5.76
C GLY A 175 6.79 -20.32 -7.18
N ARG A 176 7.57 -20.74 -8.19
CA ARG A 176 7.11 -20.77 -9.57
C ARG A 176 5.99 -21.79 -9.79
N GLU A 177 6.11 -23.00 -9.24
CA GLU A 177 5.08 -24.03 -9.31
C GLU A 177 3.76 -23.57 -8.67
N VAL A 178 3.84 -22.87 -7.51
CA VAL A 178 2.67 -22.23 -6.90
C VAL A 178 2.04 -21.23 -7.86
N LEU A 179 2.80 -20.29 -8.43
CA LEU A 179 2.25 -19.31 -9.37
C LEU A 179 1.61 -19.95 -10.61
N GLU A 180 2.23 -21.01 -11.16
CA GLU A 180 1.69 -21.75 -12.30
C GLU A 180 0.32 -22.35 -11.98
N SER A 181 0.14 -22.89 -10.76
CA SER A 181 -1.16 -23.40 -10.28
C SER A 181 -2.23 -22.30 -10.14
N LEU A 182 -1.83 -21.04 -9.95
CA LEU A 182 -2.73 -19.90 -9.77
C LEU A 182 -3.11 -19.18 -11.07
N THR A 183 -2.58 -19.61 -12.23
CA THR A 183 -2.81 -18.93 -13.53
C THR A 183 -4.26 -18.99 -14.05
N SER A 184 -5.10 -19.80 -13.42
CA SER A 184 -6.55 -19.90 -13.67
C SER A 184 -7.38 -19.61 -12.41
N HIS A 185 -6.75 -19.17 -11.32
CA HIS A 185 -7.44 -18.85 -10.07
C HIS A 185 -8.29 -17.58 -10.22
N PRO A 186 -9.55 -17.54 -9.75
CA PRO A 186 -10.48 -16.42 -9.99
C PRO A 186 -9.94 -15.06 -9.54
N VAL A 187 -9.16 -15.03 -8.46
CA VAL A 187 -8.57 -13.80 -7.91
C VAL A 187 -7.16 -13.52 -8.45
N PHE A 188 -6.36 -14.57 -8.65
CA PHE A 188 -4.90 -14.42 -8.80
C PHE A 188 -4.41 -14.52 -10.24
N TRP A 189 -5.27 -14.91 -11.18
CA TRP A 189 -4.85 -15.28 -12.54
C TRP A 189 -4.05 -14.19 -13.26
N GLN A 190 -4.41 -12.91 -13.12
CA GLN A 190 -3.71 -11.80 -13.79
C GLN A 190 -2.27 -11.68 -13.31
N GLU A 191 -2.10 -11.51 -12.00
CA GLU A 191 -0.78 -11.31 -11.38
C GLU A 191 0.06 -12.58 -11.50
N ALA A 192 -0.53 -13.77 -11.28
CA ALA A 192 0.17 -15.04 -11.44
C ALA A 192 0.72 -15.21 -12.87
N ARG A 193 -0.08 -14.91 -13.90
CA ARG A 193 0.39 -14.97 -15.31
C ARG A 193 1.50 -13.95 -15.59
N ALA A 194 1.39 -12.74 -15.06
CA ALA A 194 2.43 -11.72 -15.21
C ALA A 194 3.76 -12.16 -14.56
N LEU A 195 3.68 -12.72 -13.35
CA LEU A 195 4.84 -13.16 -12.59
C LEU A 195 5.48 -14.44 -13.16
N THR A 196 4.74 -15.36 -13.77
CA THR A 196 5.32 -16.55 -14.42
C THR A 196 6.10 -16.19 -15.70
N LYS A 197 5.69 -15.12 -16.40
CA LYS A 197 6.36 -14.64 -17.61
C LYS A 197 7.64 -13.84 -17.34
N SER A 198 7.73 -13.16 -16.20
CA SER A 198 8.94 -12.39 -15.86
C SER A 198 10.10 -13.31 -15.50
N ARG A 199 11.27 -13.05 -16.08
CA ARG A 199 12.53 -13.67 -15.64
C ARG A 199 12.89 -13.15 -14.24
N ARG A 200 13.61 -13.98 -13.48
CA ARG A 200 14.06 -13.68 -12.11
C ARG A 200 14.94 -12.45 -12.08
#